data_AF-A0A9D4SW98-F1
#
_entry.id   AF-A0A9D4SW98-F1
#
_cell.length_a   1.000
_cell.length_b   1.000
_cell.length_c   1.000
_cell.angle_alpha   90.00
_cell.angle_beta   90.00
_cell.angle_gamma   90.00
#
_symmetry.space_group_name_H-M   'P 1'
#
loop_
_entity.id
_entity.type
_entity.pdbx_description
1 polymer ?
#
loop_
_entity_poly.entity_id
_entity_poly.type
_entity_poly.pdbx_seq_one_letter_code
_entity_poly.pdbx_strand_id
1 'polypeptide(L)'
;MKKHEIRVNSRGGLRRKGWWDEEAAIFIFVASVEASRSSVRVSLRVGCVWRNSTAPNKRSHYSAAYKRKVVLAAESSPNVQAGQDFGVDEKNVRRWRGQREKLFTCAATRMAFTGPRKGRHPEMETALANFVRTQRAAALPVTMEVLQATARALSREQGVSAADFKASRGWLQKFMKRFGFSLRPVAPQSPESYRLIMKRSCWSSSVSCFGREKRERIC
;
A
#
# COMPACT_ATOMS: atom_id res chain seq x y z
N MET A 1 -39.92 -60.09 10.77
CA MET A 1 -40.56 -59.43 11.93
C MET A 1 -39.50 -59.17 12.99
N LYS A 2 -39.25 -57.90 13.34
CA LYS A 2 -38.81 -57.40 14.65
C LYS A 2 -39.04 -55.89 14.64
N LYS A 3 -39.99 -55.45 15.46
CA LYS A 3 -40.38 -54.05 15.67
C LYS A 3 -39.25 -53.36 16.45
N HIS A 4 -38.82 -52.18 16.02
CA HIS A 4 -38.04 -51.28 16.86
C HIS A 4 -38.82 -50.00 17.12
N GLU A 5 -38.95 -49.75 18.41
CA GLU A 5 -39.77 -48.77 19.08
C GLU A 5 -39.15 -47.38 19.01
N ILE A 6 -39.95 -46.39 18.65
CA ILE A 6 -39.57 -44.99 18.57
C ILE A 6 -39.80 -44.38 19.96
N ARG A 7 -38.72 -44.07 20.68
CA ARG A 7 -38.79 -43.28 21.90
C ARG A 7 -38.64 -41.80 21.56
N VAL A 8 -39.74 -41.07 21.64
CA VAL A 8 -39.82 -39.61 21.54
C VAL A 8 -39.30 -39.01 22.85
N ASN A 9 -38.38 -38.04 22.79
CA ASN A 9 -38.06 -37.19 23.94
C ASN A 9 -38.34 -35.73 23.58
N SER A 10 -39.39 -35.21 24.20
CA SER A 10 -39.86 -33.84 24.16
C SER A 10 -39.07 -33.00 25.14
N ARG A 11 -38.23 -32.09 24.65
CA ARG A 11 -37.83 -30.85 25.33
C ARG A 11 -37.34 -29.87 24.27
N GLY A 12 -38.18 -28.87 23.99
CA GLY A 12 -37.88 -27.78 23.08
C GLY A 12 -36.81 -26.84 23.63
N GLY A 13 -36.16 -26.10 22.74
CA GLY A 13 -35.22 -25.03 23.09
C GLY A 13 -34.66 -24.35 21.85
N LEU A 14 -35.25 -23.21 21.50
CA LEU A 14 -34.92 -22.35 20.37
C LEU A 14 -33.54 -21.67 20.51
N ARG A 15 -32.79 -21.67 19.39
CA ARG A 15 -32.22 -20.48 18.70
C ARG A 15 -31.25 -19.54 19.45
N ARG A 16 -30.04 -19.44 18.87
CA ARG A 16 -29.20 -18.27 18.53
C ARG A 16 -27.79 -18.26 19.14
N LYS A 17 -26.84 -18.05 18.22
CA LYS A 17 -25.39 -17.88 18.38
C LYS A 17 -25.08 -16.67 19.26
N GLY A 18 -24.33 -16.89 20.35
CA GLY A 18 -23.63 -15.85 21.09
C GLY A 18 -22.14 -15.94 20.76
N TRP A 19 -21.63 -14.97 19.98
CA TRP A 19 -20.22 -14.64 19.90
C TRP A 19 -20.05 -13.35 20.69
N TRP A 20 -19.90 -13.47 22.00
CA TRP A 20 -19.51 -12.39 22.90
C TRP A 20 -18.85 -13.04 24.10
N ASP A 21 -17.53 -13.17 24.10
CA ASP A 21 -16.77 -13.42 25.34
C ASP A 21 -15.31 -12.95 25.30
N GLU A 22 -14.94 -12.04 24.38
CA GLU A 22 -13.67 -11.29 24.49
C GLU A 22 -13.85 -9.75 24.50
N GLU A 23 -15.10 -9.26 24.41
CA GLU A 23 -15.42 -7.82 24.48
C GLU A 23 -15.71 -7.34 25.92
N ALA A 24 -15.86 -8.25 26.88
CA ALA A 24 -16.15 -7.91 28.27
C ALA A 24 -14.93 -7.37 29.04
N ALA A 25 -13.71 -7.66 28.59
CA ALA A 25 -12.50 -7.21 29.28
C ALA A 25 -12.17 -5.73 29.04
N ILE A 26 -12.74 -5.10 28.01
CA ILE A 26 -12.54 -3.67 27.72
C ILE A 26 -13.53 -2.80 28.53
N PHE A 27 -14.68 -3.35 28.93
CA PHE A 27 -15.72 -2.60 29.65
C PHE A 27 -15.38 -2.31 31.11
N ILE A 28 -14.55 -3.14 31.77
CA ILE A 28 -14.18 -2.94 33.19
C ILE A 28 -13.11 -1.85 33.37
N PHE A 29 -12.25 -1.60 32.38
CA PHE A 29 -11.22 -0.57 32.53
C PHE A 29 -11.75 0.87 32.36
N VAL A 30 -12.82 1.07 31.58
CA VAL A 30 -13.37 2.42 31.35
C VAL A 30 -14.33 2.85 32.47
N ALA A 31 -15.09 1.92 33.07
CA ALA A 31 -16.03 2.25 34.16
C ALA A 31 -15.34 2.61 35.49
N SER A 32 -14.08 2.23 35.70
CA SER A 32 -13.37 2.50 36.97
C SER A 32 -12.77 3.91 37.06
N VAL A 33 -12.73 4.69 35.97
CA VAL A 33 -12.19 6.06 35.98
C VAL A 33 -13.29 7.12 36.21
N GLU A 34 -14.58 6.75 36.11
CA GLU A 34 -15.70 7.70 36.23
C GLU A 34 -16.30 7.82 37.64
N ALA A 35 -15.87 7.01 38.63
CA ALA A 35 -16.42 7.02 39.99
C ALA A 35 -15.66 7.90 41.01
N SER A 36 -14.92 8.93 40.56
CA SER A 36 -14.25 9.89 41.47
C SER A 36 -14.25 11.33 40.96
N ARG A 37 -15.40 11.80 40.46
CA ARG A 37 -15.65 13.23 40.24
C ARG A 37 -16.98 13.65 40.85
N SER A 38 -17.01 13.67 42.18
CA SER A 38 -18.00 14.40 42.96
C SER A 38 -17.28 15.49 43.75
N SER A 39 -17.73 16.73 43.59
CA SER A 39 -17.39 17.92 44.38
C SER A 39 -15.98 18.51 44.21
N VAL A 40 -15.84 19.55 43.37
CA VAL A 40 -15.73 20.96 43.82
C VAL A 40 -16.09 21.85 42.63
N ARG A 41 -17.13 22.66 42.79
CA ARG A 41 -17.50 23.72 41.86
C ARG A 41 -16.64 24.95 42.21
N VAL A 42 -15.48 25.11 41.57
CA VAL A 42 -14.73 26.39 41.60
C VAL A 42 -15.03 27.12 40.30
N SER A 43 -15.61 28.31 40.45
CA SER A 43 -15.77 29.30 39.40
C SER A 43 -14.40 29.67 38.85
N LEU A 44 -14.14 29.32 37.59
CA LEU A 44 -13.04 29.89 36.82
C LEU A 44 -13.59 30.35 35.47
N ARG A 45 -13.32 31.64 35.22
CA ARG A 45 -13.58 32.36 33.97
C ARG A 45 -13.25 31.50 32.76
N VAL A 46 -14.10 31.66 31.75
CA VAL A 46 -13.99 31.12 30.40
C VAL A 46 -12.72 31.65 29.74
N GLY A 47 -11.59 31.01 30.04
CA GLY A 47 -10.43 31.00 29.16
C GLY A 47 -10.62 29.80 28.25
N CYS A 48 -11.01 30.04 26.99
CA CYS A 48 -10.92 29.03 25.94
C CYS A 48 -9.43 28.70 25.74
N VAL A 49 -8.90 27.79 26.57
CA VAL A 49 -7.58 27.20 26.34
C VAL A 49 -7.79 26.20 25.21
N TRP A 50 -7.70 26.71 23.99
CA TRP A 50 -7.25 25.91 22.86
C TRP A 50 -5.89 25.35 23.28
N ARG A 51 -5.87 24.11 23.77
CA ARG A 51 -4.63 23.34 23.87
C ARG A 51 -4.22 23.02 22.44
N ASN A 52 -3.73 24.02 21.74
CA ASN A 52 -2.93 23.82 20.55
C ASN A 52 -1.64 23.18 21.07
N SER A 53 -1.51 21.87 20.89
CA SER A 53 -0.25 21.16 21.09
C SER A 53 0.81 21.85 20.23
N THR A 54 1.63 22.69 20.84
CA THR A 54 2.68 23.50 20.18
C THR A 54 3.91 22.68 19.79
N ALA A 55 3.92 21.38 20.08
CA ALA A 55 4.96 20.49 19.61
C ALA A 55 4.70 20.11 18.14
N PRO A 56 5.72 20.15 17.25
CA PRO A 56 5.57 19.69 15.89
C PRO A 56 5.11 18.23 15.90
N ASN A 57 3.96 17.99 15.26
CA ASN A 57 3.37 16.66 15.18
C ASN A 57 4.33 15.71 14.46
N LYS A 58 5.02 14.86 15.22
CA LYS A 58 5.90 13.83 14.67
C LYS A 58 5.04 12.86 13.88
N ARG A 59 5.35 12.69 12.60
CA ARG A 59 4.63 11.77 11.72
C ARG A 59 4.62 10.37 12.32
N SER A 60 3.44 9.93 12.74
CA SER A 60 3.25 8.64 13.41
C SER A 60 2.64 7.61 12.46
N HIS A 61 3.07 6.35 12.61
CA HIS A 61 2.54 5.20 11.88
C HIS A 61 1.67 4.36 12.81
N TYR A 62 0.41 4.14 12.43
CA TYR A 62 -0.57 3.41 13.24
C TYR A 62 -0.99 2.11 12.57
N SER A 63 -1.08 1.04 13.36
CA SER A 63 -1.57 -0.28 12.90
C SER A 63 -3.07 -0.27 12.64
N ALA A 64 -3.55 -1.18 11.79
CA ALA A 64 -4.97 -1.33 11.57
C ALA A 64 -5.69 -1.75 12.86
N ALA A 65 -5.07 -2.60 13.69
CA ALA A 65 -5.58 -2.95 15.02
C ALA A 65 -5.79 -1.70 15.90
N TYR A 66 -4.80 -0.81 15.96
CA TYR A 66 -4.91 0.43 16.71
C TYR A 66 -6.04 1.31 16.18
N LYS A 67 -6.09 1.51 14.86
CA LYS A 67 -7.15 2.31 14.22
C LYS A 67 -8.54 1.75 14.46
N ARG A 68 -8.72 0.42 14.52
CA ARG A 68 -10.00 -0.22 14.86
C ARG A 68 -10.47 0.17 16.26
N LYS A 69 -9.59 0.09 17.26
CA LYS A 69 -9.90 0.49 18.64
C LYS A 69 -10.38 1.94 18.72
N VAL A 70 -9.68 2.84 18.04
CA VAL A 70 -10.05 4.27 17.96
C VAL A 70 -11.39 4.45 17.26
N VAL A 71 -11.66 3.71 16.19
CA VAL A 71 -12.94 3.79 15.47
C VAL A 71 -14.10 3.29 16.33
N LEU A 72 -13.92 2.20 17.09
CA LEU A 72 -14.95 1.69 18.02
C LEU A 72 -15.24 2.71 19.13
N ALA A 73 -14.20 3.32 19.72
CA ALA A 73 -14.39 4.36 20.72
C ALA A 73 -15.08 5.62 20.15
N ALA A 74 -14.83 5.96 18.89
CA ALA A 74 -15.46 7.09 18.21
C ALA A 74 -16.89 6.80 17.68
N GLU A 75 -17.38 5.56 17.82
CA GLU A 75 -18.79 5.21 17.59
C GLU A 75 -19.64 5.49 18.82
N SER A 76 -19.09 5.29 20.02
CA SER A 76 -19.76 5.59 21.29
C SER A 76 -19.54 7.02 21.80
N SER A 77 -18.46 7.69 21.36
CA SER A 77 -18.08 9.03 21.84
C SER A 77 -17.88 10.03 20.68
N PRO A 78 -17.89 11.34 20.95
CA PRO A 78 -17.51 12.36 19.97
C PRO A 78 -16.06 12.16 19.49
N ASN A 79 -15.78 12.45 18.21
CA ASN A 79 -14.45 12.27 17.61
C ASN A 79 -13.33 13.00 18.35
N VAL A 80 -13.65 14.17 18.93
CA VAL A 80 -12.70 14.96 19.72
C VAL A 80 -12.28 14.21 20.98
N GLN A 81 -13.23 13.58 21.67
CA GLN A 81 -12.98 12.81 22.88
C GLN A 81 -12.13 11.57 22.56
N ALA A 82 -12.53 10.80 21.56
CA ALA A 82 -11.73 9.65 21.09
C ALA A 82 -10.32 10.06 20.62
N GLY A 83 -10.15 11.26 20.07
CA GLY A 83 -8.82 11.79 19.75
C GLY A 83 -7.98 12.06 21.00
N GLN A 84 -8.58 12.63 22.03
CA GLN A 84 -7.91 12.90 23.31
C GLN A 84 -7.53 11.62 24.04
N ASP A 85 -8.45 10.66 24.16
CA ASP A 85 -8.25 9.40 24.88
C ASP A 85 -7.11 8.56 24.28
N PHE A 86 -6.98 8.59 22.95
CA PHE A 86 -5.98 7.82 22.21
C PHE A 86 -4.76 8.66 21.77
N GLY A 87 -4.67 9.95 22.13
CA GLY A 87 -3.57 10.82 21.72
C GLY A 87 -3.42 10.95 20.20
N VAL A 88 -4.53 10.97 19.46
CA VAL A 88 -4.59 11.07 18.00
C VAL A 88 -5.34 12.34 17.60
N ASP A 89 -4.85 13.05 16.57
CA ASP A 89 -5.60 14.19 16.05
C ASP A 89 -7.01 13.80 15.58
N GLU A 90 -8.01 14.62 15.92
CA GLU A 90 -9.40 14.44 15.48
C GLU A 90 -9.51 14.20 13.96
N LYS A 91 -8.67 14.89 13.17
CA LYS A 91 -8.60 14.72 11.70
C LYS A 91 -8.30 13.28 11.29
N ASN A 92 -7.44 12.58 12.03
CA ASN A 92 -7.13 11.17 11.80
C ASN A 92 -8.30 10.28 12.20
N VAL A 93 -8.95 10.54 13.35
CA VAL A 93 -10.15 9.83 13.80
C VAL A 93 -11.24 9.90 12.73
N ARG A 94 -11.55 11.12 12.25
CA ARG A 94 -12.53 11.35 11.18
C ARG A 94 -12.17 10.59 9.90
N ARG A 95 -10.91 10.64 9.48
CA ARG A 95 -10.42 9.89 8.31
C ARG A 95 -10.59 8.38 8.48
N TRP A 96 -10.26 7.83 9.65
CA TRP A 96 -10.34 6.40 9.90
C TRP A 96 -11.78 5.89 9.98
N ARG A 97 -12.71 6.68 10.52
CA ARG A 97 -14.15 6.37 10.48
C ARG A 97 -14.66 6.23 9.04
N GLY A 98 -14.27 7.13 8.14
CA GLY A 98 -14.58 6.99 6.70
C GLY A 98 -13.93 5.77 6.02
N GLN A 99 -12.89 5.19 6.64
CA GLN A 99 -12.20 3.99 6.16
C GLN A 99 -12.57 2.73 6.96
N ARG A 100 -13.63 2.78 7.77
CA ARG A 100 -14.03 1.71 8.70
C ARG A 100 -14.00 0.34 8.04
N GLU A 101 -14.81 0.13 7.00
CA GLU A 101 -14.90 -1.16 6.31
C GLU A 101 -13.53 -1.69 5.86
N LYS A 102 -12.71 -0.84 5.25
CA LYS A 102 -11.35 -1.19 4.80
C LYS A 102 -10.43 -1.58 5.96
N LEU A 103 -10.54 -0.90 7.11
CA LEU A 103 -9.77 -1.20 8.31
C LEU A 103 -10.16 -2.53 8.94
N PHE A 104 -11.44 -2.87 8.95
CA PHE A 104 -11.94 -4.15 9.49
C PHE A 104 -11.66 -5.34 8.56
N THR A 105 -11.71 -5.15 7.23
CA THR A 105 -11.43 -6.21 6.26
C THR A 105 -9.94 -6.55 6.13
N CYS A 106 -9.04 -5.60 6.37
CA CYS A 106 -7.60 -5.84 6.20
C CYS A 106 -6.94 -6.61 7.36
N ALA A 107 -5.66 -6.97 7.23
CA ALA A 107 -4.89 -7.57 8.34
C ALA A 107 -4.60 -6.54 9.45
N ALA A 108 -4.63 -6.98 10.71
CA ALA A 108 -4.37 -6.15 11.90
C ALA A 108 -3.00 -5.42 11.87
N THR A 109 -1.99 -6.05 11.28
CA THR A 109 -0.63 -5.53 11.14
C THR A 109 -0.49 -4.45 10.05
N ARG A 110 -1.52 -4.23 9.23
CA ARG A 110 -1.44 -3.28 8.11
C ARG A 110 -1.37 -1.84 8.61
N MET A 111 -0.32 -1.12 8.21
CA MET A 111 -0.10 0.27 8.66
C MET A 111 -0.67 1.32 7.69
N ALA A 112 -0.76 1.01 6.40
CA ALA A 112 -1.23 1.94 5.38
C ALA A 112 -1.96 1.25 4.22
N PHE A 113 -2.93 1.94 3.65
CA PHE A 113 -3.48 1.59 2.33
C PHE A 113 -2.59 2.23 1.27
N THR A 114 -1.45 1.60 0.97
CA THR A 114 -0.57 2.04 -0.11
C THR A 114 -1.32 2.01 -1.45
N GLY A 115 -0.95 2.95 -2.34
CA GLY A 115 -1.61 3.21 -3.62
C GLY A 115 -1.66 2.03 -4.60
N PRO A 116 -2.15 2.28 -5.83
CA PRO A 116 -2.48 1.24 -6.79
C PRO A 116 -1.38 0.20 -6.94
N ARG A 117 -1.75 -1.07 -6.86
CA ARG A 117 -0.82 -2.17 -7.18
C ARG A 117 -0.41 -2.17 -8.65
N LYS A 118 -1.17 -1.50 -9.51
CA LYS A 118 -0.93 -1.35 -10.95
C LYS A 118 -0.29 0.00 -11.25
N GLY A 119 0.61 0.04 -12.23
CA GLY A 119 1.15 1.29 -12.74
C GLY A 119 0.15 2.05 -13.62
N ARG A 120 0.55 3.24 -14.07
CA ARG A 120 -0.25 4.11 -14.95
C ARG A 120 -0.59 3.43 -16.29
N HIS A 121 0.29 2.58 -16.79
CA HIS A 121 0.16 1.89 -18.07
C HIS A 121 0.26 0.37 -17.85
N PRO A 122 -0.82 -0.29 -17.41
CA PRO A 122 -0.78 -1.70 -17.01
C PRO A 122 -0.53 -2.65 -18.19
N GLU A 123 -1.00 -2.32 -19.39
CA GLU A 123 -0.82 -3.13 -20.60
C GLU A 123 0.64 -3.16 -21.03
N MET A 124 1.27 -1.99 -21.20
CA MET A 124 2.71 -1.89 -21.48
C MET A 124 3.57 -2.58 -20.41
N GLU A 125 3.21 -2.42 -19.13
CA GLU A 125 3.93 -3.11 -18.05
C GLU A 125 3.82 -4.63 -18.15
N THR A 126 2.68 -5.15 -18.59
CA THR A 126 2.48 -6.60 -18.79
C THR A 126 3.34 -7.11 -19.94
N ALA A 127 3.38 -6.39 -21.07
CA ALA A 127 4.25 -6.72 -22.20
C ALA A 127 5.74 -6.70 -21.81
N LEU A 128 6.16 -5.67 -21.06
CA LEU A 128 7.53 -5.57 -20.55
C LEU A 128 7.88 -6.70 -19.57
N ALA A 129 6.93 -7.10 -18.72
CA ALA A 129 7.12 -8.24 -17.82
C ALA A 129 7.28 -9.57 -18.56
N ASN A 130 6.54 -9.77 -19.66
CA ASN A 130 6.71 -10.93 -20.51
C ASN A 130 8.08 -10.94 -21.20
N PHE A 131 8.55 -9.80 -21.69
CA PHE A 131 9.91 -9.66 -22.21
C PHE A 131 10.97 -10.08 -21.18
N VAL A 132 10.87 -9.61 -19.92
CA VAL A 132 11.78 -10.01 -18.84
C VAL A 132 11.77 -11.51 -18.61
N ARG A 133 10.59 -12.14 -18.61
CA ARG A 133 10.45 -13.59 -18.43
C ARG A 133 11.12 -14.36 -19.55
N THR A 134 10.90 -13.96 -20.81
CA THR A 134 11.52 -14.58 -21.98
C THR A 134 13.05 -14.48 -21.93
N GLN A 135 13.59 -13.31 -21.61
CA GLN A 135 15.04 -13.12 -21.48
C GLN A 135 15.64 -13.97 -20.37
N ARG A 136 14.97 -14.04 -19.21
CA ARG A 136 15.42 -14.88 -18.08
C ARG A 136 15.33 -16.37 -18.38
N ALA A 137 14.32 -16.80 -19.13
CA ALA A 137 14.21 -18.20 -19.60
C ALA A 137 15.36 -18.56 -20.56
N ALA A 138 15.81 -17.61 -21.38
CA ALA A 138 16.99 -17.74 -22.22
C ALA A 138 18.34 -17.55 -21.49
N ALA A 139 18.33 -17.45 -20.15
CA ALA A 139 19.50 -17.16 -19.32
C ALA A 139 20.25 -15.86 -19.68
N LEU A 140 19.58 -14.93 -20.36
CA LEU A 140 20.16 -13.65 -20.76
C LEU A 140 20.04 -12.61 -19.63
N PRO A 141 21.12 -11.88 -19.31
CA PRO A 141 21.06 -10.84 -18.32
C PRO A 141 20.26 -9.64 -18.84
N VAL A 142 19.35 -9.14 -18.00
CA VAL A 142 18.52 -7.98 -18.31
C VAL A 142 18.99 -6.79 -17.49
N THR A 143 19.63 -5.82 -18.13
CA THR A 143 20.06 -4.58 -17.47
C THR A 143 18.93 -3.55 -17.41
N MET A 144 19.11 -2.52 -16.60
CA MET A 144 18.11 -1.45 -16.47
C MET A 144 17.99 -0.65 -17.77
N GLU A 145 19.09 -0.47 -18.48
CA GLU A 145 19.18 0.29 -19.73
C GLU A 145 18.38 -0.40 -20.84
N VAL A 146 18.52 -1.73 -20.93
CA VAL A 146 17.72 -2.55 -21.85
C VAL A 146 16.24 -2.41 -21.52
N LEU A 147 15.85 -2.51 -20.24
CA LEU A 147 14.45 -2.33 -19.85
C LEU A 147 13.89 -0.95 -20.16
N GLN A 148 14.68 0.10 -20.00
CA GLN A 148 14.26 1.46 -20.36
C GLN A 148 14.06 1.61 -21.87
N ALA A 149 14.97 1.05 -22.67
CA ALA A 149 14.84 1.07 -24.12
C ALA A 149 13.59 0.29 -24.58
N THR A 150 13.40 -0.94 -24.08
CA THR A 150 12.22 -1.76 -24.39
C THR A 150 10.93 -1.08 -23.93
N ALA A 151 10.89 -0.49 -22.73
CA ALA A 151 9.71 0.22 -22.25
C ALA A 151 9.33 1.41 -23.14
N ARG A 152 10.33 2.16 -23.67
CA ARG A 152 10.10 3.26 -24.60
C ARG A 152 9.65 2.79 -25.98
N ALA A 153 10.09 1.62 -26.43
CA ALA A 153 9.59 1.02 -27.67
C ALA A 153 8.12 0.63 -27.51
N LEU A 154 7.80 -0.13 -26.45
CA LEU A 154 6.43 -0.55 -26.13
C LEU A 154 5.48 0.64 -25.91
N SER A 155 5.97 1.74 -25.33
CA SER A 155 5.13 2.93 -25.15
C SER A 155 4.74 3.58 -26.48
N ARG A 156 5.66 3.60 -27.46
CA ARG A 156 5.39 4.12 -28.80
C ARG A 156 4.39 3.23 -29.55
N GLU A 157 4.55 1.91 -29.42
CA GLU A 157 3.61 0.93 -30.01
C GLU A 157 2.18 1.10 -29.46
N GLN A 158 2.05 1.46 -28.18
CA GLN A 158 0.76 1.75 -27.54
C GLN A 158 0.26 3.19 -27.74
N GLY A 159 0.94 4.00 -28.57
CA GLY A 159 0.53 5.38 -28.87
C GLY A 159 0.74 6.37 -27.71
N VAL A 160 1.56 6.04 -26.72
CA VAL A 160 1.87 6.94 -25.59
C VAL A 160 3.02 7.87 -25.98
N SER A 161 2.77 9.18 -25.88
CA SER A 161 3.77 10.21 -26.19
C SER A 161 4.99 10.14 -25.25
N ALA A 162 6.17 10.49 -25.77
CA ALA A 162 7.39 10.60 -24.98
C ALA A 162 7.29 11.64 -23.84
N ALA A 163 6.40 12.63 -23.98
CA ALA A 163 6.10 13.59 -22.92
C ALA A 163 5.38 12.93 -21.73
N ASP A 164 4.50 11.97 -22.00
CA ASP A 164 3.71 11.27 -20.99
C ASP A 164 4.47 10.14 -20.31
N PHE A 165 5.39 9.50 -21.05
CA PHE A 165 6.15 8.36 -20.58
C PHE A 165 7.66 8.47 -20.83
N LYS A 166 8.40 8.80 -19.75
CA LYS A 166 9.87 8.96 -19.78
C LYS A 166 10.66 7.65 -19.58
N ALA A 167 10.02 6.58 -19.09
CA ALA A 167 10.67 5.37 -18.59
C ALA A 167 11.78 5.68 -17.56
N SER A 168 11.49 6.50 -16.55
CA SER A 168 12.49 6.93 -15.56
C SER A 168 13.02 5.77 -14.70
N ARG A 169 14.21 5.93 -14.10
CA ARG A 169 14.78 4.95 -13.16
C ARG A 169 13.82 4.63 -12.01
N GLY A 170 13.17 5.65 -11.45
CA GLY A 170 12.18 5.47 -10.37
C GLY A 170 10.91 4.75 -10.83
N TRP A 171 10.46 4.97 -12.06
CA TRP A 171 9.36 4.18 -12.63
C TRP A 171 9.77 2.70 -12.77
N LEU A 172 10.97 2.43 -13.27
CA LEU A 172 11.47 1.08 -13.48
C LEU A 172 11.64 0.31 -12.16
N GLN A 173 12.17 0.95 -11.11
CA GLN A 173 12.25 0.36 -9.77
C GLN A 173 10.87 -0.03 -9.23
N LYS A 174 9.86 0.82 -9.43
CA LYS A 174 8.49 0.51 -9.02
C LYS A 174 7.90 -0.62 -9.87
N PHE A 175 8.16 -0.65 -11.18
CA PHE A 175 7.78 -1.75 -12.07
C PHE A 175 8.37 -3.08 -11.58
N MET A 176 9.68 -3.13 -11.35
CA MET A 176 10.35 -4.33 -10.84
C MET A 176 9.75 -4.79 -9.49
N LYS A 177 9.48 -3.85 -8.58
CA LYS A 177 8.83 -4.14 -7.30
C LYS A 177 7.40 -4.68 -7.47
N ARG A 178 6.63 -4.18 -8.44
CA ARG A 178 5.26 -4.66 -8.73
C ARG A 178 5.26 -6.10 -9.23
N PHE A 179 6.19 -6.44 -10.13
CA PHE A 179 6.27 -7.76 -10.77
C PHE A 179 7.17 -8.77 -10.04
N GLY A 180 7.80 -8.37 -8.93
CA GLY A 180 8.68 -9.25 -8.14
C GLY A 180 10.03 -9.54 -8.80
N PHE A 181 10.51 -8.67 -9.69
CA PHE A 181 11.83 -8.83 -10.29
C PHE A 181 12.92 -8.24 -9.39
N SER A 182 13.95 -9.03 -9.10
CA SER A 182 15.19 -8.56 -8.48
C SER A 182 16.23 -8.18 -9.54
N LEU A 183 17.03 -7.15 -9.24
CA LEU A 183 18.29 -6.92 -9.93
C LEU A 183 19.26 -7.98 -9.39
N ARG A 184 19.49 -9.05 -10.15
CA ARG A 184 20.61 -9.93 -9.84
C ARG A 184 21.87 -9.24 -10.35
N PRO A 185 22.94 -9.11 -9.54
CA PRO A 185 24.26 -8.85 -10.07
C PRO A 185 24.52 -9.93 -11.12
N VAL A 186 24.82 -9.51 -12.34
CA VAL A 186 25.32 -10.42 -13.36
C VAL A 186 26.70 -10.82 -12.87
N ALA A 187 26.88 -12.09 -12.49
CA ALA A 187 28.23 -12.64 -12.40
C ALA A 187 28.90 -12.35 -13.76
N PRO A 188 30.14 -11.84 -13.83
CA PRO A 188 30.72 -11.42 -15.09
C PRO A 188 30.81 -12.61 -16.06
N GLN A 189 29.81 -12.75 -16.92
CA GLN A 189 29.92 -13.57 -18.11
C GLN A 189 30.76 -12.75 -19.08
N SER A 190 31.65 -13.38 -19.83
CA SER A 190 32.76 -12.72 -20.54
C SER A 190 32.39 -11.41 -21.30
N PRO A 191 33.36 -10.49 -21.53
CA PRO A 191 33.16 -9.21 -22.24
C PRO A 191 32.40 -9.32 -23.59
N GLU A 192 32.44 -10.49 -24.22
CA GLU A 192 31.72 -10.85 -25.45
C GLU A 192 30.19 -10.81 -25.30
N SER A 193 29.64 -11.24 -24.15
CA SER A 193 28.19 -11.36 -23.98
C SER A 193 27.50 -9.99 -23.95
N TYR A 194 28.15 -8.97 -23.39
CA TYR A 194 27.62 -7.59 -23.35
C TYR A 194 27.53 -6.97 -24.75
N ARG A 195 28.51 -7.27 -25.61
CA ARG A 195 28.51 -6.81 -27.02
C ARG A 195 27.38 -7.45 -27.81
N LEU A 196 27.07 -8.74 -27.59
CA LEU A 196 25.97 -9.41 -28.28
C LEU A 196 24.59 -8.82 -27.89
N ILE A 197 24.39 -8.50 -26.60
CA ILE A 197 23.14 -7.91 -26.09
C ILE A 197 22.89 -6.51 -26.65
N MET A 198 23.92 -5.67 -26.74
CA MET A 198 23.79 -4.33 -27.34
C MET A 198 23.63 -4.37 -28.87
N LYS A 199 24.27 -5.31 -29.56
CA LYS A 199 24.16 -5.46 -31.02
C LYS A 199 22.82 -6.04 -31.48
N ARG A 200 22.21 -6.95 -30.71
CA ARG A 200 20.91 -7.56 -31.06
C ARG A 200 19.70 -6.64 -30.83
N SER A 201 19.87 -5.59 -30.02
CA SER A 201 18.83 -4.58 -29.74
C SER A 201 18.73 -3.51 -30.85
N CYS A 202 19.65 -3.52 -31.81
CA CYS A 202 19.57 -2.77 -33.05
C CYS A 202 19.14 -3.73 -34.16
N TRP A 203 17.88 -4.18 -34.14
CA TRP A 203 17.33 -4.90 -35.28
C TRP A 203 16.67 -3.90 -36.23
N SER A 204 17.35 -3.69 -37.35
CA SER A 204 16.88 -3.08 -38.60
C SER A 204 16.14 -1.73 -38.49
N SER A 205 16.90 -0.65 -38.44
CA SER A 205 16.57 0.51 -39.25
C SER A 205 17.83 0.91 -40.01
N SER A 206 17.94 0.37 -41.21
CA SER A 206 18.69 1.02 -42.28
C SER A 206 17.99 2.34 -42.58
N VAL A 207 18.31 3.40 -41.83
CA VAL A 207 18.21 4.78 -42.32
C VAL A 207 19.30 5.60 -41.65
N SER A 208 20.29 5.94 -42.48
CA SER A 208 21.25 7.04 -42.41
C SER A 208 20.97 8.13 -41.36
N CYS A 209 21.88 8.25 -40.39
CA CYS A 209 22.16 9.51 -39.70
C CYS A 209 23.62 9.49 -39.23
N PHE A 210 24.54 9.52 -40.20
CA PHE A 210 25.91 9.97 -39.99
C PHE A 210 26.02 11.36 -40.59
N GLY A 211 26.32 12.35 -39.75
CA GLY A 211 26.39 13.75 -40.16
C GLY A 211 26.43 14.69 -38.97
N ARG A 212 27.43 14.52 -38.10
CA ARG A 212 27.78 15.52 -37.09
C ARG A 212 29.11 16.14 -37.50
N GLU A 213 29.03 17.13 -38.37
CA GLU A 213 30.12 18.02 -38.75
C GLU A 213 30.60 18.77 -37.49
N LYS A 214 31.80 18.43 -37.01
CA LYS A 214 32.54 19.26 -36.05
C LYS A 214 33.09 20.44 -36.82
N ARG A 215 32.49 21.61 -36.67
CA ARG A 215 33.16 22.87 -37.03
C ARG A 215 34.06 23.28 -35.87
N GLU A 216 35.35 23.02 -36.04
CA GLU A 216 36.41 23.59 -35.21
C GLU A 216 36.56 25.09 -35.50
N ARG A 217 36.93 25.84 -34.45
CA ARG A 217 37.23 27.28 -34.46
C ARG A 217 38.58 27.50 -35.14
N ILE A 218 38.70 28.51 -36.01
CA ILE A 218 39.90 29.37 -36.16
C ILE A 218 39.40 30.79 -36.50
N CYS A 219 40.13 31.79 -36.00
CA CYS A 219 40.07 33.23 -36.27
C CYS A 219 39.88 33.60 -37.74
#